data_AF-A0A484AX70-F1
#
_entry.id   AF-A0A484AX70-F1
#
_cell.length_a   1.000
_cell.length_b   1.000
_cell.length_c   1.000
_cell.angle_alpha   90.00
_cell.angle_beta   90.00
_cell.angle_gamma   90.00
#
_symmetry.space_group_name_H-M   'P 1'
#
loop_
_entity.id
_entity.type
_entity.pdbx_description
1 polymer ?
#
loop_
_entity_poly.entity_id
_entity_poly.type
_entity_poly.pdbx_seq_one_letter_code
_entity_poly.pdbx_strand_id
1 'polypeptide(L)'
;MPYIKIVSSISPELNKFVPASTADLLDWSFIARSLYSAGSANPKQKIDSAMREGLEDVITEVMENINYYSRQRGRVIEFRELLYGYHRLDALHGQDLILDLLLIYKKYRGKKMTVPVRRHLYVQRAFTGIFVKELDEDFYNVTLQQSLSSVGLFGSLLHNSMARLSSHFTMASNLLAPPPDTIVFVLPIAGRLATFQRFLSIYERVCIVAAQHCDLLVVIFGQPDELIDHLQQLNELRSRHIYQQINYIQRSGPFSRGVALDIAARSSYIRQQDIILFIDVDMVFNVETLQRVRMHTQRGRQVYLPIVFSQYDPKRRNGASASEQVPIDDENGYFRQFGFGICAIYKSDILDDDINGFDKDITGWGLEDVKFLEKIVRVGTRQHGFLSNTAEVPLDYNEAAEQWRRLSVFRAPDPTLVHIYHDISCDVQLDPPQYNMCLGTKANSLGSTRLMEELFFNNRQNIDFITEFNRQKHQSR
;
A
#
# COMPACT_ATOMS: atom_id res chain seq x y z
N MET A 1 -6.29 -44.28 1.77
CA MET A 1 -5.78 -42.95 1.40
C MET A 1 -5.22 -42.29 2.65
N PRO A 2 -3.91 -42.02 2.76
CA PRO A 2 -3.41 -41.22 3.87
C PRO A 2 -3.45 -39.74 3.46
N TYR A 3 -4.26 -38.97 4.17
CA TYR A 3 -4.21 -37.51 4.15
C TYR A 3 -2.85 -37.07 4.72
N ILE A 4 -2.10 -36.27 3.97
CA ILE A 4 -0.94 -35.57 4.51
C ILE A 4 -1.52 -34.41 5.34
N LYS A 5 -1.50 -34.58 6.65
CA LYS A 5 -2.00 -33.61 7.63
C LYS A 5 -0.87 -32.60 7.88
N ILE A 6 -0.99 -31.40 7.31
CA ILE A 6 -0.15 -30.27 7.70
C ILE A 6 -0.77 -29.72 8.98
N VAL A 7 -0.01 -29.72 10.07
CA VAL A 7 -0.47 -29.28 11.39
C VAL A 7 -0.44 -27.75 11.42
N SER A 8 -1.54 -27.12 11.00
CA SER A 8 -2.05 -25.95 11.70
C SER A 8 -3.06 -26.43 12.75
N SER A 9 -3.26 -25.68 13.83
CA SER A 9 -4.02 -26.08 15.03
C SER A 9 -5.51 -26.40 14.80
N ILE A 10 -6.01 -26.30 13.56
CA ILE A 10 -7.38 -26.57 13.15
C ILE A 10 -7.31 -27.51 11.94
N SER A 11 -8.05 -28.63 11.97
CA SER A 11 -8.12 -29.49 10.78
C SER A 11 -8.71 -28.68 9.61
N PRO A 12 -8.07 -28.67 8.44
CA PRO A 12 -8.62 -27.97 7.27
C PRO A 12 -9.91 -28.68 6.86
N GLU A 13 -11.03 -27.97 7.02
CA GLU A 13 -12.37 -28.41 6.65
C GLU A 13 -13.00 -27.37 5.73
N LEU A 14 -13.65 -27.82 4.66
CA LEU A 14 -14.27 -26.93 3.67
C LEU A 14 -15.65 -26.40 4.14
N ASN A 15 -16.16 -26.91 5.25
CA ASN A 15 -17.49 -26.62 5.79
C ASN A 15 -17.46 -25.82 7.11
N LYS A 16 -16.41 -25.03 7.34
CA LYS A 16 -16.25 -24.23 8.57
C LYS A 16 -17.28 -23.11 8.70
N PHE A 17 -17.74 -22.60 7.57
CA PHE A 17 -18.74 -21.54 7.50
C PHE A 17 -20.07 -22.12 7.04
N VAL A 18 -21.11 -21.89 7.84
CA VAL A 18 -22.49 -22.25 7.50
C VAL A 18 -23.24 -20.95 7.21
N PRO A 19 -23.61 -20.66 5.95
CA PRO A 19 -24.32 -19.44 5.59
C PRO A 19 -25.71 -19.44 6.24
N ALA A 20 -26.10 -18.30 6.83
CA ALA A 20 -27.46 -18.10 7.35
C ALA A 20 -28.44 -17.72 6.24
N SER A 21 -27.93 -17.08 5.18
CA SER A 21 -28.69 -16.64 4.01
C SER A 21 -27.91 -16.86 2.71
N THR A 22 -28.57 -16.69 1.57
CA THR A 22 -27.91 -16.72 0.25
C THR A 22 -26.92 -15.58 0.06
N ALA A 23 -27.10 -14.46 0.76
CA ALA A 23 -26.16 -13.33 0.71
C ALA A 23 -24.84 -13.65 1.43
N ASP A 24 -24.85 -14.62 2.34
CA ASP A 24 -23.67 -15.04 3.09
C ASP A 24 -22.85 -16.11 2.35
N LEU A 25 -23.31 -16.60 1.20
CA LEU A 25 -22.63 -17.65 0.45
C LEU A 25 -21.25 -17.18 -0.02
N LEU A 26 -20.21 -17.91 0.37
CA LEU A 26 -18.85 -17.70 -0.14
C LEU A 26 -18.69 -18.37 -1.50
N ASP A 27 -18.52 -17.56 -2.54
CA ASP A 27 -18.38 -18.03 -3.92
C ASP A 27 -17.02 -18.69 -4.17
N TRP A 28 -17.05 -19.82 -4.87
CA TRP A 28 -15.86 -20.44 -5.44
C TRP A 28 -15.58 -19.89 -6.83
N SER A 29 -14.35 -19.47 -7.04
CA SER A 29 -13.82 -19.14 -8.34
C SER A 29 -13.05 -20.33 -8.92
N PHE A 30 -13.33 -20.68 -10.17
CA PHE A 30 -12.72 -21.81 -10.86
C PHE A 30 -11.50 -21.35 -11.67
N ILE A 31 -10.39 -22.06 -11.47
CA ILE A 31 -9.10 -21.80 -12.08
C ILE A 31 -8.84 -22.89 -13.11
N ALA A 32 -8.63 -22.52 -14.36
CA ALA A 32 -8.12 -23.42 -15.39
C ALA A 32 -7.11 -22.63 -16.25
N ARG A 33 -7.28 -22.60 -17.57
CA ARG A 33 -6.55 -21.66 -18.44
C ARG A 33 -6.95 -20.20 -18.22
N SER A 34 -8.12 -19.97 -17.65
CA SER A 34 -8.70 -18.68 -17.33
C SER A 34 -9.29 -18.75 -15.93
N LEU A 35 -9.49 -17.59 -15.30
CA LEU A 35 -10.22 -17.47 -14.05
C LEU A 35 -11.71 -17.31 -14.36
N TYR A 36 -12.55 -18.04 -13.63
CA TYR A 36 -13.99 -17.95 -13.75
C TYR A 36 -14.59 -17.64 -12.38
N SER A 37 -15.31 -16.53 -12.27
CA SER A 37 -15.87 -16.05 -10.99
C SER A 37 -17.27 -15.47 -11.18
N ALA A 38 -18.13 -15.65 -10.18
CA ALA A 38 -19.51 -15.17 -10.19
C ALA A 38 -19.61 -13.67 -9.88
N GLY A 39 -18.77 -13.17 -8.97
CA GLY A 39 -18.82 -11.78 -8.49
C GLY A 39 -18.22 -10.72 -9.41
N SER A 40 -17.90 -11.06 -10.66
CA SER A 40 -17.30 -10.10 -11.59
C SER A 40 -18.15 -9.87 -12.83
N ALA A 41 -18.19 -8.63 -13.31
CA ALA A 41 -18.91 -8.25 -14.52
C ALA A 41 -18.49 -9.08 -15.75
N ASN A 42 -17.21 -9.49 -15.83
CA ASN A 42 -16.75 -10.46 -16.80
C ASN A 42 -16.52 -11.82 -16.11
N PRO A 43 -17.40 -12.83 -16.31
CA PRO A 43 -17.28 -14.12 -15.63
C PRO A 43 -16.11 -14.97 -16.13
N LYS A 44 -15.43 -14.59 -17.22
CA LYS A 44 -14.21 -15.25 -17.70
C LYS A 44 -13.07 -14.24 -17.86
N GLN A 45 -12.06 -14.37 -17.03
CA GLN A 45 -10.95 -13.43 -16.93
C GLN A 45 -9.61 -14.08 -17.19
N LYS A 46 -8.64 -13.25 -17.57
CA LYS A 46 -7.24 -13.66 -17.47
C LYS A 46 -6.89 -13.78 -15.99
N ILE A 47 -6.14 -14.81 -15.63
CA ILE A 47 -5.58 -14.94 -14.28
C ILE A 47 -4.57 -13.79 -14.10
N ASP A 48 -4.82 -12.94 -13.10
CA ASP A 48 -3.94 -11.82 -12.76
C ASP A 48 -2.57 -12.32 -12.26
N SER A 49 -1.57 -11.43 -12.23
CA SER A 49 -0.22 -11.80 -11.81
C SER A 49 -0.15 -12.18 -10.33
N ALA A 50 -0.84 -11.45 -9.45
CA ALA A 50 -0.82 -11.71 -8.01
C ALA A 50 -1.39 -13.09 -7.68
N MET A 51 -2.49 -13.49 -8.32
CA MET A 51 -3.05 -14.83 -8.18
C MET A 51 -2.11 -15.91 -8.75
N ARG A 52 -1.45 -15.65 -9.88
CA ARG A 52 -0.47 -16.58 -10.46
C ARG A 52 0.71 -16.81 -9.52
N GLU A 53 1.34 -15.73 -9.05
CA GLU A 53 2.46 -15.77 -8.11
C GLU A 53 2.05 -16.45 -6.80
N GLY A 54 0.88 -16.10 -6.24
CA GLY A 54 0.36 -16.74 -5.04
C GLY A 54 0.11 -18.25 -5.20
N LEU A 55 -0.34 -18.70 -6.38
CA LEU A 55 -0.48 -20.14 -6.67
C LEU A 55 0.89 -20.83 -6.82
N GLU A 56 1.85 -20.17 -7.46
CA GLU A 56 3.22 -20.70 -7.62
C GLU A 56 3.92 -20.85 -6.27
N ASP A 57 3.78 -19.89 -5.36
CA ASP A 57 4.29 -19.95 -3.99
C ASP A 57 3.68 -21.13 -3.23
N VAL A 58 2.35 -21.25 -3.25
CA VAL A 58 1.64 -22.36 -2.57
C VAL A 58 2.07 -23.71 -3.13
N ILE A 59 2.17 -23.85 -4.45
CA ILE A 59 2.62 -25.09 -5.08
C ILE A 59 4.06 -25.39 -4.65
N THR A 60 4.95 -24.40 -4.65
CA THR A 60 6.36 -24.56 -4.26
C THR A 60 6.47 -25.04 -2.82
N GLU A 61 5.81 -24.38 -1.87
CA GLU A 61 5.82 -24.75 -0.45
C GLU A 61 5.30 -26.18 -0.23
N VAL A 62 4.20 -26.54 -0.90
CA VAL A 62 3.64 -27.90 -0.81
C VAL A 62 4.61 -28.94 -1.37
N MET A 63 5.24 -28.64 -2.51
CA MET A 63 6.19 -29.54 -3.15
C MET A 63 7.45 -29.72 -2.31
N GLU A 64 7.93 -28.68 -1.64
CA GLU A 64 9.03 -28.74 -0.67
C GLU A 64 8.67 -29.66 0.50
N ASN A 65 7.50 -29.46 1.09
CA ASN A 65 7.01 -30.27 2.21
C ASN A 65 6.88 -31.76 1.82
N ILE A 66 6.28 -32.05 0.66
CA ILE A 66 6.17 -33.41 0.12
C ILE A 66 7.55 -34.03 -0.11
N ASN A 67 8.48 -33.26 -0.67
CA ASN A 67 9.81 -33.76 -1.00
C ASN A 67 10.72 -33.92 0.22
N TYR A 68 10.49 -33.17 1.31
CA TYR A 68 11.23 -33.31 2.56
C TYR A 68 11.28 -34.77 3.03
N TYR A 69 10.12 -35.44 3.08
CA TYR A 69 10.01 -36.86 3.45
C TYR A 69 10.31 -37.83 2.30
N SER A 70 10.16 -37.40 1.05
CA SER A 70 10.39 -38.25 -0.13
C SER A 70 11.88 -38.48 -0.36
N ARG A 71 12.70 -37.42 -0.24
CA ARG A 71 14.16 -37.44 -0.46
C ARG A 71 14.88 -38.38 0.50
N GLN A 72 14.48 -38.39 1.77
CA GLN A 72 15.00 -39.33 2.79
C GLN A 72 14.84 -40.80 2.37
N ARG A 73 13.89 -41.11 1.49
CA ARG A 73 13.58 -42.45 0.99
C ARG A 73 14.11 -42.71 -0.44
N GLY A 74 14.96 -41.82 -0.98
CA GLY A 74 15.56 -41.95 -2.32
C GLY A 74 14.58 -41.72 -3.47
N ARG A 75 13.61 -40.81 -3.26
CA ARG A 75 12.52 -40.49 -4.18
C ARG A 75 12.38 -38.98 -4.32
N VAL A 76 11.92 -38.53 -5.47
CA VAL A 76 11.62 -37.13 -5.75
C VAL A 76 10.27 -37.06 -6.44
N ILE A 77 9.47 -36.07 -6.06
CA ILE A 77 8.19 -35.75 -6.69
C ILE A 77 8.36 -34.37 -7.32
N GLU A 78 8.11 -34.27 -8.62
CA GLU A 78 8.23 -33.02 -9.37
C GLU A 78 6.84 -32.54 -9.77
N PHE A 79 6.60 -31.23 -9.69
CA PHE A 79 5.40 -30.62 -10.23
C PHE A 79 5.50 -30.55 -11.75
N ARG A 80 4.41 -30.86 -12.45
CA ARG A 80 4.35 -30.79 -13.93
C ARG A 80 3.34 -29.76 -14.40
N GLU A 81 2.12 -29.81 -13.90
CA GLU A 81 1.03 -28.93 -14.36
C GLU A 81 -0.07 -28.84 -13.30
N LEU A 82 -0.68 -27.66 -13.17
CA LEU A 82 -1.96 -27.47 -12.50
C LEU A 82 -3.07 -27.66 -13.55
N LEU A 83 -3.84 -28.76 -13.43
CA LEU A 83 -4.89 -29.08 -14.39
C LEU A 83 -6.08 -28.13 -14.25
N TYR A 84 -6.52 -27.94 -13.02
CA TYR A 84 -7.49 -26.94 -12.62
C TYR A 84 -7.45 -26.74 -11.11
N GLY A 85 -8.12 -25.71 -10.62
CA GLY A 85 -8.35 -25.53 -9.20
C GLY A 85 -9.62 -24.76 -8.91
N TYR A 86 -9.96 -24.69 -7.63
CA TYR A 86 -10.98 -23.81 -7.10
C TYR A 86 -10.34 -22.99 -5.99
N HIS A 87 -10.70 -21.71 -5.91
CA HIS A 87 -10.34 -20.88 -4.78
C HIS A 87 -11.55 -20.15 -4.24
N ARG A 88 -11.58 -19.92 -2.94
CA ARG A 88 -12.48 -18.97 -2.29
C ARG A 88 -11.72 -18.21 -1.22
N LEU A 89 -12.20 -17.03 -0.87
CA LEU A 89 -11.67 -16.23 0.22
C LEU A 89 -12.67 -16.26 1.38
N ASP A 90 -12.24 -16.74 2.53
CA ASP A 90 -12.97 -16.67 3.80
C ASP A 90 -12.32 -15.56 4.63
N ALA A 91 -13.07 -14.49 4.91
CA ALA A 91 -12.55 -13.32 5.63
C ALA A 91 -12.02 -13.64 7.04
N LEU A 92 -12.48 -14.72 7.67
CA LEU A 92 -12.05 -15.12 9.01
C LEU A 92 -10.86 -16.08 8.97
N HIS A 93 -10.83 -16.99 8.00
CA HIS A 93 -9.89 -18.11 7.99
C HIS A 93 -8.78 -18.01 6.93
N GLY A 94 -8.91 -17.12 5.95
CA GLY A 94 -7.95 -16.97 4.85
C GLY A 94 -8.43 -17.55 3.53
N GLN A 95 -7.49 -18.00 2.71
CA GLN A 95 -7.75 -18.51 1.38
C GLN A 95 -7.84 -20.04 1.39
N ASP A 96 -8.93 -20.57 0.85
CA ASP A 96 -9.07 -22.01 0.61
C ASP A 96 -8.79 -22.31 -0.87
N LEU A 97 -8.01 -23.36 -1.11
CA LEU A 97 -7.59 -23.82 -2.43
C LEU A 97 -7.84 -25.31 -2.58
N ILE A 98 -8.51 -25.69 -3.68
CA ILE A 98 -8.64 -27.07 -4.13
C ILE A 98 -7.89 -27.16 -5.45
N LEU A 99 -6.76 -27.85 -5.48
CA LEU A 99 -5.90 -27.92 -6.65
C LEU A 99 -5.83 -29.35 -7.18
N ASP A 100 -5.96 -29.52 -8.50
CA ASP A 100 -5.73 -30.78 -9.18
C ASP A 100 -4.39 -30.72 -9.92
N LEU A 101 -3.40 -31.40 -9.35
CA LEU A 101 -2.00 -31.33 -9.77
C LEU A 101 -1.62 -32.59 -10.54
N LEU A 102 -0.95 -32.40 -11.67
CA LEU A 102 -0.18 -33.43 -12.34
C LEU A 102 1.27 -33.36 -11.84
N LEU A 103 1.74 -34.47 -11.27
CA LEU A 103 3.06 -34.62 -10.67
C LEU A 103 3.84 -35.74 -11.39
N ILE A 104 5.17 -35.73 -11.30
CA ILE A 104 6.03 -36.81 -11.75
C ILE A 104 6.73 -37.42 -10.53
N TYR A 105 6.44 -38.68 -10.25
CA TYR A 105 7.13 -39.44 -9.21
C TYR A 105 8.37 -40.14 -9.80
N LYS A 106 9.54 -39.83 -9.27
CA LYS A 106 10.83 -40.44 -9.63
C LYS A 106 11.41 -41.20 -8.45
N LYS A 107 11.70 -42.48 -8.64
CA LYS A 107 12.42 -43.32 -7.66
C LYS A 107 13.82 -43.58 -8.17
N TYR A 108 14.82 -43.27 -7.35
CA TYR A 108 16.23 -43.47 -7.69
C TYR A 108 16.86 -44.66 -6.98
N ARG A 109 16.34 -45.03 -5.80
CA ARG A 109 16.84 -46.16 -5.01
C ARG A 109 16.19 -47.48 -5.44
N GLY A 110 16.98 -48.50 -5.74
CA GLY A 110 16.50 -49.80 -6.25
C GLY A 110 16.14 -49.75 -7.73
N LYS A 111 15.07 -50.44 -8.15
CA LYS A 111 14.58 -50.36 -9.53
C LYS A 111 14.09 -48.94 -9.83
N LYS A 112 14.82 -48.23 -10.70
CA LYS A 112 14.47 -46.87 -11.13
C LYS A 112 13.09 -46.88 -11.79
N MET A 113 12.26 -45.90 -11.44
CA MET A 113 10.94 -45.75 -12.04
C MET A 113 10.56 -44.27 -12.12
N THR A 114 9.85 -43.91 -13.17
CA THR A 114 9.27 -42.59 -13.38
C THR A 114 7.81 -42.77 -13.75
N VAL A 115 6.90 -42.22 -12.96
CA VAL A 115 5.45 -42.40 -13.15
C VAL A 115 4.74 -41.06 -12.98
N PRO A 116 3.89 -40.64 -13.93
CA PRO A 116 3.01 -39.50 -13.72
C PRO A 116 1.93 -39.85 -12.70
N VAL A 117 1.68 -38.94 -11.76
CA VAL A 117 0.71 -39.11 -10.68
C VAL A 117 -0.16 -37.87 -10.62
N ARG A 118 -1.48 -38.06 -10.67
CA ARG A 118 -2.46 -36.99 -10.45
C ARG A 118 -2.88 -36.96 -8.98
N ARG A 119 -2.92 -35.78 -8.37
CA ARG A 119 -3.30 -35.59 -6.96
C ARG A 119 -4.21 -34.39 -6.79
N HIS A 120 -5.26 -34.58 -6.00
CA HIS A 120 -6.04 -33.49 -5.44
C HIS A 120 -5.41 -33.02 -4.14
N LEU A 121 -5.21 -31.72 -4.04
CA LEU A 121 -4.62 -31.05 -2.91
C LEU A 121 -5.64 -30.06 -2.36
N TYR A 122 -5.81 -30.11 -1.04
CA TYR A 122 -6.60 -29.13 -0.29
C TYR A 122 -5.63 -28.30 0.53
N VAL A 123 -5.51 -27.02 0.21
CA VAL A 123 -4.65 -26.08 0.94
C VAL A 123 -5.52 -25.02 1.57
N GLN A 124 -5.25 -24.71 2.82
CA GLN A 124 -5.76 -23.53 3.46
C GLN A 124 -4.58 -22.63 3.80
N ARG A 125 -4.52 -21.46 3.15
CA ARG A 125 -3.56 -20.41 3.47
C ARG A 125 -4.23 -19.46 4.44
N ALA A 126 -3.91 -19.61 5.72
CA ALA A 126 -4.41 -18.70 6.75
C ALA A 126 -3.91 -17.27 6.48
N PHE A 127 -4.71 -16.27 6.86
CA PHE A 127 -4.16 -14.93 7.02
C PHE A 127 -3.06 -14.93 8.08
N THR A 128 -2.27 -13.86 8.12
CA THR A 128 -1.40 -13.65 9.28
C THR A 128 -2.24 -13.71 10.55
N GLY A 129 -1.69 -14.27 11.63
CA GLY A 129 -2.41 -14.36 12.89
C GLY A 129 -2.97 -13.00 13.31
N ILE A 130 -4.10 -13.01 14.02
CA ILE A 130 -4.70 -11.78 14.55
C ILE A 130 -3.66 -11.07 15.41
N PHE A 131 -3.26 -9.88 14.98
CA PHE A 131 -2.39 -9.00 15.75
C PHE A 131 -3.27 -7.99 16.47
N VAL A 132 -3.34 -8.10 17.79
CA VAL A 132 -4.00 -7.10 18.63
C VAL A 132 -2.92 -6.17 19.15
N LYS A 133 -3.01 -4.88 18.80
CA LYS A 133 -2.23 -3.83 19.44
C LYS A 133 -3.17 -3.09 20.37
N GLU A 134 -2.97 -3.25 21.67
CA GLU A 134 -3.61 -2.40 22.66
C GLU A 134 -2.97 -1.01 22.56
N LEU A 135 -3.82 -0.01 22.46
CA LEU A 135 -3.44 1.40 22.44
C LEU A 135 -4.03 1.99 23.71
N ASP A 136 -3.23 2.70 24.50
CA ASP A 136 -3.76 3.41 25.67
C ASP A 136 -4.88 4.35 25.22
N GLU A 137 -6.06 4.27 25.87
CA GLU A 137 -7.22 5.12 25.55
C GLU A 137 -6.87 6.62 25.62
N ASP A 138 -5.89 6.98 26.45
CA ASP A 138 -5.36 8.34 26.55
C ASP A 138 -4.77 8.84 25.23
N PHE A 139 -4.19 7.99 24.39
CA PHE A 139 -3.69 8.40 23.07
C PHE A 139 -4.83 8.84 22.14
N TYR A 140 -5.93 8.09 22.12
CA TYR A 140 -7.10 8.47 21.31
C TYR A 140 -7.80 9.70 21.90
N ASN A 141 -8.00 9.74 23.23
CA ASN A 141 -8.71 10.83 23.89
C ASN A 141 -7.92 12.15 23.88
N VAL A 142 -6.61 12.14 24.13
CA VAL A 142 -5.75 13.35 24.07
C VAL A 142 -5.71 13.89 22.64
N THR A 143 -5.56 13.02 21.64
CA THR A 143 -5.40 13.48 20.25
C THR A 143 -6.73 13.86 19.58
N LEU A 144 -7.86 13.29 20.02
CA LEU A 144 -9.21 13.67 19.57
C LEU A 144 -9.78 14.86 20.37
N GLN A 145 -9.49 15.01 21.67
CA GLN A 145 -9.86 16.21 22.43
C GLN A 145 -9.06 17.44 21.97
N GLN A 146 -7.80 17.29 21.56
CA GLN A 146 -7.04 18.37 20.93
C GLN A 146 -7.65 18.80 19.57
N SER A 147 -8.18 17.85 18.78
CA SER A 147 -8.85 18.21 17.51
C SER A 147 -10.21 18.88 17.73
N LEU A 148 -11.00 18.45 18.72
CA LEU A 148 -12.31 19.03 19.04
C LEU A 148 -12.24 20.38 19.78
N SER A 149 -11.21 20.62 20.60
CA SER A 149 -11.04 21.90 21.32
C SER A 149 -10.62 23.06 20.40
N SER A 150 -10.19 22.78 19.17
CA SER A 150 -9.96 23.80 18.13
C SER A 150 -11.25 24.44 17.57
N VAL A 151 -12.43 23.93 17.94
CA VAL A 151 -13.75 24.48 17.58
C VAL A 151 -14.37 25.32 18.73
N GLY A 152 -13.74 25.36 19.90
CA GLY A 152 -14.28 26.04 21.09
C GLY A 152 -13.35 27.13 21.63
N LEU A 153 -13.71 28.39 21.39
CA LEU A 153 -13.02 29.63 21.79
C LEU A 153 -12.80 29.84 23.32
N PHE A 154 -12.96 28.80 24.16
CA PHE A 154 -12.93 28.91 25.63
C PHE A 154 -11.96 27.94 26.36
N GLY A 155 -11.19 27.10 25.65
CA GLY A 155 -10.27 26.15 26.29
C GLY A 155 -8.89 26.70 26.73
N SER A 156 -8.46 27.85 26.21
CA SER A 156 -7.07 28.34 26.38
C SER A 156 -6.76 28.98 27.74
N LEU A 157 -7.79 29.34 28.52
CA LEU A 157 -7.60 30.07 29.80
C LEU A 157 -7.41 29.16 31.03
N LEU A 158 -7.79 27.88 30.95
CA LEU A 158 -7.65 26.94 32.07
C LEU A 158 -6.34 26.15 32.06
N HIS A 159 -5.64 26.07 30.92
CA HIS A 159 -4.41 25.28 30.82
C HIS A 159 -3.19 26.02 31.39
N ASN A 160 -3.13 27.35 31.26
CA ASN A 160 -2.00 28.16 31.76
C ASN A 160 -1.98 28.35 33.29
N SER A 161 -3.11 28.16 33.98
CA SER A 161 -3.20 28.29 35.44
C SER A 161 -2.81 27.00 36.17
N MET A 162 -3.13 25.82 35.61
CA MET A 162 -2.71 24.53 36.19
C MET A 162 -1.23 24.23 35.98
N ALA A 163 -0.64 24.67 34.86
CA ALA A 163 0.80 24.51 34.60
C ALA A 163 1.69 25.34 35.56
N ARG A 164 1.15 26.38 36.22
CA ARG A 164 1.87 27.17 37.24
C ARG A 164 1.77 26.61 38.65
N LEU A 165 0.87 25.66 38.91
CA LEU A 165 0.74 25.01 40.22
C LEU A 165 1.61 23.75 40.33
N SER A 166 2.05 23.17 39.21
CA SER A 166 2.93 22.00 39.20
C SER A 166 4.42 22.32 39.35
N SER A 167 4.83 23.59 39.21
CA SER A 167 6.25 23.99 39.31
C SER A 167 6.82 24.01 40.74
N HIS A 168 6.00 23.76 41.76
CA HIS A 168 6.41 23.74 43.17
C HIS A 168 6.44 22.35 43.82
N PHE A 169 6.16 21.27 43.09
CA PHE A 169 6.29 19.91 43.59
C PHE A 169 7.31 19.12 42.75
N THR A 170 8.52 18.98 43.29
CA THR A 170 9.56 18.07 42.79
C THR A 170 9.17 16.61 43.07
N MET A 171 8.34 16.00 42.22
CA MET A 171 8.23 14.54 42.10
C MET A 171 7.67 14.13 40.72
N ALA A 172 8.28 13.08 40.15
CA ALA A 172 7.88 12.30 38.97
C ALA A 172 8.22 12.85 37.57
N SER A 173 9.48 12.65 37.16
CA SER A 173 9.97 12.77 35.78
C SER A 173 9.42 11.72 34.80
N ASN A 174 8.45 10.89 35.21
CA ASN A 174 7.85 9.81 34.40
C ASN A 174 6.34 9.98 34.14
N LEU A 175 5.75 11.15 34.43
CA LEU A 175 4.30 11.39 34.25
C LEU A 175 3.93 12.16 32.97
N LEU A 176 4.90 12.64 32.19
CA LEU A 176 4.63 13.30 30.92
C LEU A 176 4.98 12.31 29.80
N ALA A 177 3.99 11.98 28.98
CA ALA A 177 4.22 11.22 27.76
C ALA A 177 5.30 11.93 26.93
N PRO A 178 6.25 11.19 26.33
CA PRO A 178 7.24 11.81 25.45
C PRO A 178 6.51 12.59 24.35
N PRO A 179 7.06 13.74 23.91
CA PRO A 179 6.46 14.49 22.83
C PRO A 179 6.32 13.58 21.60
N PRO A 180 5.21 13.68 20.86
CA PRO A 180 4.96 12.81 19.72
C PRO A 180 6.08 12.97 18.67
N ASP A 181 6.43 11.89 17.96
CA ASP A 181 7.46 11.96 16.92
C ASP A 181 7.12 13.03 15.87
N THR A 182 8.14 13.75 15.40
CA THR A 182 7.99 14.77 14.35
C THR A 182 7.66 14.09 13.03
N ILE A 183 6.61 14.56 12.35
CA ILE A 183 6.34 14.18 10.94
C ILE A 183 6.89 15.28 10.04
N VAL A 184 7.86 14.96 9.19
CA VAL A 184 8.32 15.87 8.13
C VAL A 184 7.60 15.51 6.84
N PHE A 185 6.77 16.44 6.38
CA PHE A 185 6.13 16.38 5.08
C PHE A 185 7.16 16.62 3.98
N VAL A 186 7.38 15.62 3.13
CA VAL A 186 8.22 15.75 1.94
C VAL A 186 7.32 15.88 0.72
N LEU A 187 7.28 17.08 0.17
CA LEU A 187 6.40 17.45 -0.94
C LEU A 187 7.23 17.75 -2.21
N PRO A 188 7.30 16.83 -3.18
CA PRO A 188 7.86 17.11 -4.49
C PRO A 188 6.85 17.88 -5.35
N ILE A 189 7.27 18.97 -6.00
CA ILE A 189 6.38 19.77 -6.86
C ILE A 189 7.09 20.40 -8.06
N ALA A 190 6.35 20.51 -9.17
CA ALA A 190 6.67 21.36 -10.31
C ALA A 190 5.37 22.02 -10.80
N GLY A 191 5.36 23.35 -10.98
CA GLY A 191 4.16 24.08 -11.36
C GLY A 191 3.00 23.92 -10.36
N ARG A 192 1.76 23.85 -10.84
CA ARG A 192 0.53 23.63 -10.03
C ARG A 192 0.32 24.62 -8.87
N LEU A 193 0.57 25.92 -9.10
CA LEU A 193 0.48 26.96 -8.07
C LEU A 193 -0.85 26.94 -7.28
N ALA A 194 -2.00 26.86 -7.97
CA ALA A 194 -3.31 26.83 -7.31
C ALA A 194 -3.49 25.62 -6.38
N THR A 195 -3.04 24.44 -6.82
CA THR A 195 -3.05 23.23 -6.00
C THR A 195 -2.12 23.37 -4.79
N PHE A 196 -0.96 23.98 -5.00
CA PHE A 196 0.00 24.24 -3.93
C PHE A 196 -0.55 25.20 -2.86
N GLN A 197 -1.25 26.26 -3.27
CA GLN A 197 -1.92 27.17 -2.34
C GLN A 197 -2.97 26.45 -1.48
N ARG A 198 -3.77 25.57 -2.10
CA ARG A 198 -4.71 24.72 -1.36
C ARG A 198 -3.99 23.81 -0.37
N PHE A 199 -2.93 23.13 -0.81
CA PHE A 199 -2.12 22.28 0.06
C PHE A 199 -1.56 23.05 1.25
N LEU A 200 -0.97 24.24 1.03
CA LEU A 200 -0.41 25.07 2.11
C LEU A 200 -1.50 25.52 3.10
N SER A 201 -2.71 25.82 2.61
CA SER A 201 -3.85 26.18 3.45
C SER A 201 -4.29 25.00 4.34
N ILE A 202 -4.33 23.78 3.77
CA ILE A 202 -4.62 22.55 4.51
C ILE A 202 -3.51 22.27 5.54
N TYR A 203 -2.25 22.35 5.13
CA TYR A 203 -1.09 22.14 5.99
C TYR A 203 -1.10 23.15 7.16
N GLU A 204 -1.34 24.43 6.90
CA GLU A 204 -1.42 25.44 7.95
C GLU A 204 -2.51 25.10 8.97
N ARG A 205 -3.73 24.77 8.50
CA ARG A 205 -4.86 24.42 9.37
C ARG A 205 -4.60 23.15 10.19
N VAL A 206 -4.10 22.09 9.56
CA VAL A 206 -4.00 20.75 10.16
C VAL A 206 -2.70 20.53 10.92
N CYS A 207 -1.58 21.05 10.42
CA CYS A 207 -0.27 20.83 11.02
C CYS A 207 0.10 21.93 12.01
N ILE A 208 -0.06 23.20 11.62
CA ILE A 208 0.39 24.34 12.42
C ILE A 208 -0.66 24.75 13.45
N VAL A 209 -1.87 25.11 12.99
CA VAL A 209 -2.94 25.63 13.87
C VAL A 209 -3.41 24.57 14.86
N ALA A 210 -3.54 23.32 14.43
CA ALA A 210 -3.87 22.21 15.32
C ALA A 210 -2.65 21.64 16.08
N ALA A 211 -1.48 22.29 16.01
CA ALA A 211 -0.26 21.97 16.76
C ALA A 211 0.17 20.49 16.68
N GLN A 212 0.17 19.92 15.48
CA GLN A 212 0.37 18.48 15.28
C GLN A 212 1.84 18.05 15.17
N HIS A 213 2.81 18.88 15.59
CA HIS A 213 4.25 18.60 15.57
C HIS A 213 4.74 18.08 14.19
N CYS A 214 4.56 18.90 13.17
CA CYS A 214 4.95 18.58 11.81
C CYS A 214 5.82 19.69 11.21
N ASP A 215 6.75 19.28 10.37
CA ASP A 215 7.60 20.17 9.58
C ASP A 215 7.27 20.00 8.09
N LEU A 216 7.59 21.00 7.26
CA LEU A 216 7.38 20.97 5.82
C LEU A 216 8.71 21.12 5.09
N LEU A 217 8.99 20.19 4.18
CA LEU A 217 10.10 20.26 3.24
C LEU A 217 9.57 20.14 1.81
N VAL A 218 9.57 21.25 1.08
CA VAL A 218 9.14 21.28 -0.32
C VAL A 218 10.35 21.14 -1.24
N VAL A 219 10.36 20.13 -2.11
CA VAL A 219 11.37 20.02 -3.18
C VAL A 219 10.75 20.52 -4.47
N ILE A 220 11.15 21.72 -4.89
CA ILE A 220 10.52 22.44 -5.98
C ILE A 220 11.41 22.44 -7.23
N PHE A 221 10.81 22.05 -8.36
CA PHE A 221 11.46 22.00 -9.68
C PHE A 221 10.89 23.08 -10.58
N GLY A 222 11.78 23.80 -11.27
CA GLY A 222 11.41 24.83 -12.24
C GLY A 222 12.56 25.82 -12.46
N GLN A 223 12.42 26.66 -13.50
CA GLN A 223 13.36 27.77 -13.69
C GLN A 223 13.12 28.85 -12.63
N PRO A 224 14.15 29.59 -12.17
CA PRO A 224 14.01 30.57 -11.10
C PRO A 224 12.83 31.54 -11.27
N ASP A 225 12.58 32.00 -12.50
CA ASP A 225 11.49 32.92 -12.82
C ASP A 225 10.10 32.30 -12.66
N GLU A 226 9.96 30.98 -12.89
CA GLU A 226 8.70 30.24 -12.74
C GLU A 226 8.35 29.95 -11.28
N LEU A 227 9.34 30.05 -10.39
CA LEU A 227 9.19 29.69 -8.98
C LEU A 227 8.86 30.88 -8.08
N ILE A 228 8.87 32.11 -8.61
CA ILE A 228 8.68 33.34 -7.83
C ILE A 228 7.41 33.26 -6.98
N ASP A 229 6.29 32.91 -7.60
CA ASP A 229 4.99 32.84 -6.91
C ASP A 229 4.97 31.73 -5.84
N HIS A 230 5.53 30.55 -6.13
CA HIS A 230 5.60 29.46 -5.15
C HIS A 230 6.48 29.81 -3.95
N LEU A 231 7.63 30.43 -4.20
CA LEU A 231 8.54 30.87 -3.14
C LEU A 231 7.92 32.01 -2.34
N GLN A 232 7.17 32.90 -2.98
CA GLN A 232 6.40 33.92 -2.27
C GLN A 232 5.39 33.28 -1.30
N GLN A 233 4.61 32.29 -1.74
CA GLN A 233 3.66 31.58 -0.87
C GLN A 233 4.34 30.90 0.34
N LEU A 234 5.49 30.27 0.13
CA LEU A 234 6.28 29.67 1.22
C LEU A 234 6.82 30.74 2.19
N ASN A 235 7.31 31.86 1.68
CA ASN A 235 7.80 32.96 2.50
C ASN A 235 6.68 33.64 3.30
N GLU A 236 5.49 33.79 2.72
CA GLU A 236 4.30 34.29 3.40
C GLU A 236 3.83 33.34 4.51
N LEU A 237 3.87 32.03 4.30
CA LEU A 237 3.57 31.07 5.36
C LEU A 237 4.63 31.12 6.46
N ARG A 238 5.91 31.18 6.11
CA ARG A 238 7.03 31.25 7.06
C ARG A 238 7.02 32.54 7.88
N SER A 239 6.69 33.68 7.29
CA SER A 239 6.64 34.96 8.00
C SER A 239 5.50 35.01 9.02
N ARG A 240 4.38 34.33 8.75
CA ARG A 240 3.27 34.16 9.69
C ARG A 240 3.59 33.18 10.82
N HIS A 241 4.47 32.20 10.57
CA HIS A 241 4.78 31.10 11.49
C HIS A 241 6.29 30.92 11.73
N ILE A 242 6.93 31.93 12.32
CA ILE A 242 8.39 32.04 12.45
C ILE A 242 9.05 30.86 13.20
N TYR A 243 8.33 30.20 14.10
CA TYR A 243 8.84 29.07 14.89
C TYR A 243 8.65 27.69 14.20
N GLN A 244 7.93 27.64 13.08
CA GLN A 244 7.66 26.39 12.35
C GLN A 244 8.77 26.13 11.32
N GLN A 245 9.15 24.86 11.16
CA GLN A 245 10.16 24.47 10.17
C GLN A 245 9.52 24.30 8.79
N ILE A 246 9.51 25.39 8.03
CA ILE A 246 9.02 25.44 6.65
C ILE A 246 10.21 25.68 5.74
N ASN A 247 10.69 24.61 5.12
CA ASN A 247 11.92 24.57 4.34
C ASN A 247 11.63 24.19 2.88
N TYR A 248 12.53 24.57 1.98
CA TYR A 248 12.47 24.15 0.59
C TYR A 248 13.85 23.88 -0.01
N ILE A 249 13.87 23.06 -1.06
CA ILE A 249 15.06 22.77 -1.88
C ILE A 249 14.68 23.02 -3.34
N GLN A 250 15.39 23.94 -4.00
CA GLN A 250 15.17 24.26 -5.41
C GLN A 250 16.01 23.38 -6.34
N ARG A 251 15.43 22.98 -7.48
CA ARG A 251 16.08 22.19 -8.54
C ARG A 251 15.79 22.77 -9.93
N SER A 252 16.85 23.07 -10.69
CA SER A 252 16.77 23.68 -12.02
C SER A 252 16.68 22.67 -13.18
N GLY A 253 16.08 21.50 -12.96
CA GLY A 253 15.99 20.41 -13.95
C GLY A 253 14.55 19.96 -14.22
N PRO A 254 14.33 19.02 -15.16
CA PRO A 254 13.03 18.40 -15.35
C PRO A 254 12.57 17.73 -14.06
N PHE A 255 11.27 17.74 -13.81
CA PHE A 255 10.70 17.12 -12.62
C PHE A 255 10.99 15.61 -12.61
N SER A 256 11.62 15.14 -11.53
CA SER A 256 11.75 13.73 -11.22
C SER A 256 11.36 13.53 -9.77
N ARG A 257 10.27 12.78 -9.58
CA ARG A 257 9.69 12.51 -8.26
C ARG A 257 10.68 11.72 -7.40
N GLY A 258 11.22 10.61 -7.90
CA GLY A 258 12.18 9.78 -7.16
C GLY A 258 13.43 10.56 -6.71
N VAL A 259 13.97 11.41 -7.58
CA VAL A 259 15.11 12.30 -7.25
C VAL A 259 14.74 13.29 -6.15
N ALA A 260 13.54 13.88 -6.22
CA ALA A 260 13.04 14.82 -5.22
C ALA A 260 12.95 14.16 -3.83
N LEU A 261 12.33 12.97 -3.77
CA LEU A 261 12.13 12.21 -2.54
C LEU A 261 13.47 11.79 -1.91
N ASP A 262 14.42 11.30 -2.70
CA ASP A 262 15.76 10.92 -2.18
C ASP A 262 16.57 12.12 -1.67
N ILE A 263 16.56 13.23 -2.40
CA ILE A 263 17.26 14.46 -1.97
C ILE A 263 16.69 14.95 -0.64
N ALA A 264 15.37 14.98 -0.50
CA ALA A 264 14.71 15.35 0.75
C ALA A 264 15.10 14.41 1.89
N ALA A 265 15.01 13.09 1.68
CA ALA A 265 15.37 12.09 2.68
C ALA A 265 16.81 12.23 3.18
N ARG A 266 17.75 12.57 2.29
CA ARG A 266 19.17 12.79 2.64
C ARG A 266 19.48 14.19 3.18
N SER A 267 18.58 15.15 3.04
CA SER A 267 18.81 16.54 3.46
C SER A 267 19.02 16.68 4.97
N SER A 268 19.71 17.74 5.39
CA SER A 268 19.92 18.06 6.81
C SER A 268 18.67 18.57 7.52
N TYR A 269 17.59 18.87 6.78
CA TYR A 269 16.31 19.33 7.34
C TYR A 269 15.54 18.25 8.07
N ILE A 270 15.91 16.98 7.88
CA ILE A 270 15.26 15.83 8.50
C ILE A 270 16.27 15.12 9.41
N ARG A 271 15.91 14.83 10.65
CA ARG A 271 16.77 14.10 11.61
C ARG A 271 16.49 12.61 11.54
N GLN A 272 17.42 11.80 12.05
CA GLN A 272 17.34 10.34 11.97
C GLN A 272 16.12 9.74 12.70
N GLN A 273 15.64 10.43 13.73
CA GLN A 273 14.46 10.06 14.51
C GLN A 273 13.13 10.59 13.96
N ASP A 274 13.15 11.39 12.90
CA ASP A 274 11.92 11.97 12.37
C ASP A 274 11.22 10.98 11.41
N ILE A 275 9.89 11.01 11.39
CA ILE A 275 9.06 10.29 10.42
C ILE A 275 9.00 11.13 9.15
N ILE A 276 9.43 10.58 8.03
CA ILE A 276 9.25 11.17 6.71
C ILE A 276 7.90 10.73 6.17
N LEU A 277 7.02 11.68 5.86
CA LEU A 277 5.78 11.43 5.12
C LEU A 277 5.93 11.96 3.69
N PHE A 278 6.12 11.04 2.74
CA PHE A 278 6.08 11.37 1.32
C PHE A 278 4.62 11.60 0.90
N ILE A 279 4.32 12.78 0.34
CA ILE A 279 2.95 13.16 0.02
C ILE A 279 2.86 14.00 -1.26
N ASP A 280 1.70 13.97 -1.90
CA ASP A 280 1.42 14.73 -3.13
C ASP A 280 0.74 16.05 -2.82
N VAL A 281 0.92 17.02 -3.73
CA VAL A 281 0.27 18.33 -3.62
C VAL A 281 -1.26 18.22 -3.76
N ASP A 282 -1.77 17.17 -4.39
CA ASP A 282 -3.19 16.92 -4.61
C ASP A 282 -3.89 16.19 -3.45
N MET A 283 -3.20 16.01 -2.32
CA MET A 283 -3.76 15.34 -1.15
C MET A 283 -4.52 16.31 -0.22
N VAL A 284 -5.63 15.83 0.31
CA VAL A 284 -6.33 16.37 1.47
C VAL A 284 -6.13 15.40 2.62
N PHE A 285 -5.85 15.93 3.80
CA PHE A 285 -5.62 15.15 5.00
C PHE A 285 -6.16 15.90 6.22
N ASN A 286 -6.42 15.16 7.30
CA ASN A 286 -6.84 15.71 8.59
C ASN A 286 -5.88 15.27 9.70
N VAL A 287 -6.17 15.71 10.93
CA VAL A 287 -5.41 15.35 12.14
C VAL A 287 -5.36 13.83 12.33
N GLU A 288 -6.45 13.13 12.03
CA GLU A 288 -6.53 11.68 12.16
C GLU A 288 -5.54 10.95 11.23
N THR A 289 -5.24 11.50 10.05
CA THR A 289 -4.21 10.96 9.16
C THR A 289 -2.84 11.01 9.82
N LEU A 290 -2.51 12.10 10.51
CA LEU A 290 -1.24 12.25 11.23
C LEU A 290 -1.13 11.27 12.41
N GLN A 291 -2.24 11.03 13.10
CA GLN A 291 -2.33 10.04 14.17
C GLN A 291 -2.03 8.63 13.64
N ARG A 292 -2.66 8.23 12.53
CA ARG A 292 -2.42 6.92 11.91
C ARG A 292 -0.98 6.78 11.43
N VAL A 293 -0.40 7.84 10.87
CA VAL A 293 1.03 7.88 10.50
C VAL A 293 1.91 7.57 11.71
N ARG A 294 1.74 8.27 12.84
CA ARG A 294 2.53 7.99 14.06
C ARG A 294 2.28 6.60 14.63
N MET A 295 1.03 6.16 14.61
CA MET A 295 0.63 4.88 15.19
C MET A 295 1.21 3.68 14.45
N HIS A 296 1.34 3.79 13.12
CA HIS A 296 1.67 2.68 12.24
C HIS A 296 3.08 2.74 11.64
N THR A 297 3.81 3.85 11.79
CA THR A 297 5.24 3.90 11.46
C THR A 297 6.04 3.60 12.72
N GLN A 298 6.79 2.49 12.73
CA GLN A 298 7.59 2.05 13.88
C GLN A 298 9.05 1.90 13.49
N ARG A 299 9.91 2.69 14.14
CA ARG A 299 11.33 2.76 13.83
C ARG A 299 12.00 1.39 13.88
N GLY A 300 12.72 1.03 12.83
CA GLY A 300 13.44 -0.23 12.68
C GLY A 300 12.56 -1.47 12.53
N ARG A 301 11.23 -1.33 12.46
CA ARG A 301 10.29 -2.46 12.48
C ARG A 301 9.19 -2.38 11.42
N GLN A 302 8.61 -1.21 11.17
CA GLN A 302 7.39 -1.10 10.38
C GLN A 302 7.35 0.22 9.58
N VAL A 303 7.11 0.08 8.29
CA VAL A 303 6.81 1.16 7.37
C VAL A 303 5.30 1.22 7.14
N TYR A 304 4.72 2.42 7.16
CA TYR A 304 3.29 2.60 6.91
C TYR A 304 3.03 3.16 5.51
N LEU A 305 2.23 2.45 4.73
CA LEU A 305 1.79 2.90 3.41
C LEU A 305 0.25 3.00 3.43
N PRO A 306 -0.32 4.19 3.69
CA PRO A 306 -1.77 4.34 3.74
C PRO A 306 -2.40 4.05 2.37
N ILE A 307 -3.57 3.40 2.38
CA ILE A 307 -4.38 3.20 1.17
C ILE A 307 -5.31 4.40 1.06
N VAL A 308 -5.00 5.29 0.11
CA VAL A 308 -5.69 6.57 -0.07
C VAL A 308 -7.00 6.43 -0.82
N PHE A 309 -7.99 7.26 -0.48
CA PHE A 309 -9.21 7.37 -1.27
C PHE A 309 -8.96 8.30 -2.47
N SER A 310 -9.12 7.81 -3.70
CA SER A 310 -8.97 8.59 -4.93
C SER A 310 -10.32 8.95 -5.50
N GLN A 311 -10.57 10.25 -5.68
CA GLN A 311 -11.82 10.74 -6.27
C GLN A 311 -11.89 10.43 -7.77
N TYR A 312 -13.10 10.20 -8.26
CA TYR A 312 -13.40 10.18 -9.70
C TYR A 312 -13.54 11.60 -10.26
N ASP A 313 -13.54 11.71 -11.60
CA ASP A 313 -13.82 12.93 -12.33
C ASP A 313 -15.22 13.48 -11.97
N PRO A 314 -15.30 14.61 -11.23
CA PRO A 314 -16.58 15.13 -10.74
C PRO A 314 -17.47 15.66 -11.87
N LYS A 315 -16.88 15.98 -13.04
CA LYS A 315 -17.62 16.46 -14.21
C LYS A 315 -18.52 15.37 -14.78
N ARG A 316 -18.13 14.08 -14.65
CA ARG A 316 -18.87 12.96 -15.25
C ARG A 316 -20.14 12.57 -14.54
N ARG A 317 -20.27 12.94 -13.25
CA ARG A 317 -21.42 12.60 -12.44
C ARG A 317 -22.54 13.62 -12.56
N ASN A 318 -22.25 14.92 -12.41
CA ASN A 318 -23.26 15.98 -12.37
C ASN A 318 -22.75 17.36 -12.88
N GLY A 319 -21.60 17.42 -13.58
CA GLY A 319 -20.96 18.69 -13.90
C GLY A 319 -20.45 19.48 -12.69
N ALA A 320 -20.32 18.82 -11.53
CA ALA A 320 -19.87 19.44 -10.29
C ALA A 320 -18.35 19.71 -10.32
N SER A 321 -17.89 20.72 -9.59
CA SER A 321 -16.46 20.95 -9.35
C SER A 321 -15.90 19.95 -8.34
N ALA A 322 -14.60 19.64 -8.44
CA ALA A 322 -13.90 18.84 -7.44
C ALA A 322 -14.03 19.51 -6.06
N SER A 323 -14.44 18.73 -5.05
CA SER A 323 -14.66 19.19 -3.67
C SER A 323 -13.73 18.44 -2.72
N GLU A 324 -13.30 19.10 -1.65
CA GLU A 324 -12.55 18.46 -0.56
C GLU A 324 -13.43 17.50 0.26
N GLN A 325 -14.74 17.75 0.28
CA GLN A 325 -15.73 16.97 1.02
C GLN A 325 -16.64 16.24 0.04
N VAL A 326 -16.25 15.02 -0.30
CA VAL A 326 -17.06 14.11 -1.09
C VAL A 326 -17.30 12.85 -0.26
N PRO A 327 -18.53 12.31 -0.20
CA PRO A 327 -18.78 11.05 0.49
C PRO A 327 -17.85 9.94 0.00
N ILE A 328 -17.33 9.15 0.94
CA ILE A 328 -16.51 7.97 0.62
C ILE A 328 -17.48 6.84 0.29
N ASP A 329 -17.68 6.63 -1.00
CA ASP A 329 -18.49 5.55 -1.55
C ASP A 329 -17.95 5.17 -2.95
N ASP A 330 -18.46 4.05 -3.46
CA ASP A 330 -18.05 3.49 -4.75
C ASP A 330 -18.50 4.33 -5.96
N GLU A 331 -19.29 5.39 -5.75
CA GLU A 331 -19.76 6.29 -6.82
C GLU A 331 -18.93 7.57 -6.92
N ASN A 332 -18.18 7.91 -5.88
CA ASN A 332 -17.41 9.13 -5.78
C ASN A 332 -15.90 8.89 -5.91
N GLY A 333 -15.45 7.66 -5.71
CA GLY A 333 -14.04 7.31 -5.81
C GLY A 333 -13.81 5.86 -5.43
N TYR A 334 -12.55 5.55 -5.13
CA TYR A 334 -12.15 4.22 -4.70
C TYR A 334 -10.89 4.28 -3.85
N PHE A 335 -10.71 3.29 -2.97
CA PHE A 335 -9.45 3.10 -2.26
C PHE A 335 -8.39 2.54 -3.20
N ARG A 336 -7.27 3.27 -3.37
CA ARG A 336 -6.20 2.93 -4.30
C ARG A 336 -5.30 1.82 -3.74
N GLN A 337 -5.77 0.58 -3.81
CA GLN A 337 -5.12 -0.60 -3.23
C GLN A 337 -3.67 -0.80 -3.70
N PHE A 338 -3.36 -0.46 -4.96
CA PHE A 338 -2.03 -0.59 -5.57
C PHE A 338 -1.31 0.76 -5.74
N GLY A 339 -1.65 1.76 -4.92
CA GLY A 339 -0.92 3.03 -4.84
C GLY A 339 0.15 2.97 -3.75
N PHE A 340 1.41 3.26 -4.10
CA PHE A 340 2.54 3.18 -3.17
C PHE A 340 3.24 4.53 -2.96
N GLY A 341 2.83 5.56 -3.70
CA GLY A 341 3.45 6.89 -3.69
C GLY A 341 3.33 7.67 -2.38
N ILE A 342 2.38 7.31 -1.49
CA ILE A 342 2.28 7.88 -0.14
C ILE A 342 2.84 6.87 0.85
N CYS A 343 3.85 7.27 1.61
CA CYS A 343 4.58 6.39 2.50
C CYS A 343 5.13 7.17 3.69
N ALA A 344 5.00 6.58 4.88
CA ALA A 344 5.53 7.08 6.13
C ALA A 344 6.60 6.13 6.68
N ILE A 345 7.83 6.63 6.77
CA ILE A 345 9.03 5.87 7.15
C ILE A 345 9.97 6.73 7.99
N TYR A 346 10.66 6.15 8.98
CA TYR A 346 11.71 6.88 9.69
C TYR A 346 12.91 7.16 8.80
N LYS A 347 13.54 8.32 8.97
CA LYS A 347 14.77 8.64 8.22
C LYS A 347 15.88 7.59 8.45
N SER A 348 16.01 7.06 9.66
CA SER A 348 16.98 6.00 9.95
C SER A 348 16.74 4.70 9.19
N ASP A 349 15.49 4.45 8.79
CA ASP A 349 15.08 3.20 8.15
C ASP A 349 15.23 3.31 6.63
N ILE A 350 14.86 4.46 6.03
CA ILE A 350 15.04 4.66 4.59
C ILE A 350 16.51 4.80 4.18
N LEU A 351 17.36 5.34 5.05
CA LEU A 351 18.80 5.50 4.82
C LEU A 351 19.64 4.32 5.34
N ASP A 352 19.00 3.24 5.75
CA ASP A 352 19.69 1.97 6.01
C ASP A 352 20.40 1.49 4.74
N ASP A 353 21.59 0.91 4.87
CA ASP A 353 22.45 0.53 3.73
C ASP A 353 21.76 -0.42 2.75
N ASP A 354 20.82 -1.24 3.24
CA ASP A 354 20.10 -2.22 2.44
C ASP A 354 18.99 -1.62 1.56
N ILE A 355 18.44 -0.46 1.96
CA ILE A 355 17.43 0.29 1.23
C ILE A 355 18.10 1.40 0.44
N ASN A 356 18.91 2.20 1.13
CA ASN A 356 19.68 3.32 0.62
C ASN A 356 18.86 4.28 -0.25
N GLY A 357 17.67 4.68 0.23
CA GLY A 357 16.79 5.63 -0.44
C GLY A 357 16.22 5.17 -1.79
N PHE A 358 15.87 6.14 -2.63
CA PHE A 358 15.22 5.89 -3.93
C PHE A 358 16.25 5.70 -5.04
N ASP A 359 15.89 4.89 -6.04
CA ASP A 359 16.66 4.80 -7.27
C ASP A 359 16.47 6.07 -8.11
N LYS A 360 17.59 6.60 -8.60
CA LYS A 360 17.64 7.87 -9.36
C LYS A 360 17.70 7.66 -10.86
N ASP A 361 17.69 6.41 -11.30
CA ASP A 361 17.68 6.01 -12.71
C ASP A 361 16.31 6.23 -13.36
N ILE A 362 15.25 6.38 -12.56
CA ILE A 362 13.92 6.68 -13.04
C ILE A 362 13.81 8.16 -13.40
N THR A 363 13.64 8.41 -14.69
CA THR A 363 13.28 9.71 -15.22
C THR A 363 11.76 9.86 -15.33
N GLY A 364 11.24 11.05 -15.05
CA GLY A 364 9.81 11.34 -15.18
C GLY A 364 8.95 10.80 -14.03
N TRP A 365 7.70 10.45 -14.35
CA TRP A 365 6.67 9.99 -13.40
C TRP A 365 6.51 8.47 -13.43
N GLY A 366 6.39 7.86 -12.25
CA GLY A 366 5.98 6.48 -12.05
C GLY A 366 7.13 5.49 -11.89
N LEU A 367 6.81 4.35 -11.27
CA LEU A 367 7.68 3.24 -10.87
C LEU A 367 8.60 3.51 -9.67
N GLU A 368 8.80 4.75 -9.25
CA GLU A 368 9.73 5.05 -8.15
C GLU A 368 9.22 4.50 -6.81
N ASP A 369 7.91 4.55 -6.62
CA ASP A 369 7.21 4.03 -5.46
C ASP A 369 7.18 2.50 -5.45
N VAL A 370 6.98 1.87 -6.61
CA VAL A 370 7.05 0.42 -6.79
C VAL A 370 8.45 -0.12 -6.51
N LYS A 371 9.49 0.44 -7.15
CA LYS A 371 10.89 0.03 -6.90
C LYS A 371 11.27 0.24 -5.43
N PHE A 372 10.82 1.33 -4.83
CA PHE A 372 11.06 1.58 -3.41
C PHE A 372 10.39 0.55 -2.51
N LEU A 373 9.13 0.19 -2.79
CA LEU A 373 8.44 -0.88 -2.06
C LEU A 373 9.15 -2.22 -2.23
N GLU A 374 9.59 -2.58 -3.43
CA GLU A 374 10.33 -3.81 -3.70
C GLU A 374 11.60 -3.90 -2.84
N LYS A 375 12.33 -2.79 -2.66
CA LYS A 375 13.48 -2.73 -1.74
C LYS A 375 13.08 -3.03 -0.30
N ILE A 376 12.02 -2.40 0.21
CA ILE A 376 11.53 -2.62 1.58
C ILE A 376 11.11 -4.09 1.76
N VAL A 377 10.31 -4.61 0.83
CA VAL A 377 9.84 -6.01 0.87
C VAL A 377 11.02 -6.96 0.84
N ARG A 378 12.01 -6.73 -0.04
CA ARG A 378 13.22 -7.55 -0.13
C ARG A 378 14.00 -7.58 1.19
N VAL A 379 14.11 -6.45 1.89
CA VAL A 379 14.73 -6.39 3.23
C VAL A 379 13.92 -7.16 4.27
N GLY A 380 12.59 -7.01 4.25
CA GLY A 380 11.68 -7.73 5.14
C GLY A 380 11.63 -9.24 4.92
N THR A 381 11.80 -9.71 3.68
CA THR A 381 11.65 -11.13 3.30
C THR A 381 12.96 -11.91 3.22
N ARG A 382 14.10 -11.33 3.60
CA ARG A 382 15.43 -11.96 3.49
C ARG A 382 15.58 -13.36 4.11
N GLN A 383 14.66 -13.80 4.97
CA GLN A 383 14.61 -15.19 5.43
C GLN A 383 14.14 -16.20 4.36
N HIS A 384 13.29 -15.82 3.39
CA HIS A 384 12.67 -16.75 2.44
C HIS A 384 13.60 -17.16 1.28
N GLY A 385 14.48 -16.27 0.81
CA GLY A 385 15.45 -16.61 -0.25
C GLY A 385 16.57 -17.55 0.21
N PHE A 386 16.87 -17.55 1.51
CA PHE A 386 18.03 -18.24 2.08
C PHE A 386 17.74 -19.69 2.50
N LEU A 387 16.48 -20.07 2.68
CA LEU A 387 16.08 -21.47 2.91
C LEU A 387 16.23 -22.34 1.65
N SER A 388 16.48 -21.75 0.48
CA SER A 388 16.70 -22.48 -0.78
C SER A 388 18.04 -23.25 -0.83
N ASN A 389 19.00 -22.95 0.05
CA ASN A 389 20.35 -23.56 0.06
C ASN A 389 20.80 -24.10 1.43
N THR A 390 19.90 -24.62 2.26
CA THR A 390 20.28 -25.18 3.58
C THR A 390 20.80 -26.61 3.50
N ALA A 391 22.03 -26.76 2.99
CA ALA A 391 22.86 -27.93 3.26
C ALA A 391 24.24 -27.59 3.84
N GLU A 392 24.67 -26.32 3.81
CA GLU A 392 26.03 -25.93 4.25
C GLU A 392 26.04 -24.55 4.93
N VAL A 393 25.29 -24.39 6.03
CA VAL A 393 25.27 -23.12 6.76
C VAL A 393 26.01 -23.29 8.10
N PRO A 394 27.10 -22.53 8.36
CA PRO A 394 27.86 -22.62 9.61
C PRO A 394 27.06 -22.13 10.83
N LEU A 395 27.45 -22.56 12.03
CA LEU A 395 26.76 -22.30 13.31
C LEU A 395 26.69 -20.81 13.72
N ASP A 396 27.55 -19.95 13.17
CA ASP A 396 27.58 -18.50 13.39
C ASP A 396 26.52 -17.73 12.56
N TYR A 397 25.84 -18.41 11.64
CA TYR A 397 24.86 -17.83 10.74
C TYR A 397 23.59 -17.32 11.44
N ASN A 398 23.15 -18.00 12.51
CA ASN A 398 21.95 -17.61 13.24
C ASN A 398 22.14 -16.26 13.96
N GLU A 399 23.36 -15.95 14.39
CA GLU A 399 23.68 -14.65 15.00
C GLU A 399 23.66 -13.51 13.97
N ALA A 400 24.15 -13.76 12.74
CA ALA A 400 24.08 -12.78 11.66
C ALA A 400 22.64 -12.53 11.16
N ALA A 401 21.82 -13.58 11.05
CA ALA A 401 20.41 -13.48 10.62
C ALA A 401 19.47 -12.85 11.67
N GLU A 402 19.86 -12.87 12.95
CA GLU A 402 19.19 -12.15 14.04
C GLU A 402 19.52 -10.65 14.05
N GLN A 403 20.68 -10.24 13.51
CA GLN A 403 21.09 -8.84 13.42
C GLN A 403 20.42 -8.05 12.28
N TRP A 404 19.75 -8.74 11.35
CA TRP A 404 19.15 -8.09 10.18
C TRP A 404 17.86 -7.36 10.59
N ARG A 405 17.83 -6.03 10.38
CA ARG A 405 16.61 -5.23 10.56
C ARG A 405 15.51 -5.73 9.63
N ARG A 406 14.42 -6.22 10.20
CA ARG A 406 13.25 -6.70 9.44
C ARG A 406 12.19 -5.61 9.42
N LEU A 407 12.20 -4.81 8.35
CA LEU A 407 11.12 -3.87 8.11
C LEU A 407 9.91 -4.60 7.53
N SER A 408 8.79 -4.51 8.23
CA SER A 408 7.49 -4.96 7.75
C SER A 408 6.75 -3.80 7.08
N VAL A 409 5.92 -4.10 6.08
CA VAL A 409 5.03 -3.13 5.44
C VAL A 409 3.65 -3.29 6.02
N PHE A 410 3.10 -2.22 6.58
CA PHE A 410 1.70 -2.16 6.99
C PHE A 410 0.92 -1.23 6.08
N ARG A 411 -0.24 -1.71 5.60
CA ARG A 411 -1.15 -0.96 4.74
C ARG A 411 -2.55 -1.06 5.31
N ALA A 412 -3.24 0.08 5.37
CA ALA A 412 -4.64 0.15 5.76
C ALA A 412 -5.33 1.30 5.02
N PRO A 413 -6.63 1.18 4.68
CA PRO A 413 -7.44 2.30 4.23
C PRO A 413 -7.34 3.48 5.21
N ASP A 414 -7.02 4.66 4.69
CA ASP A 414 -7.08 5.91 5.45
C ASP A 414 -8.21 6.78 4.88
N PRO A 415 -9.41 6.76 5.50
CA PRO A 415 -10.56 7.51 5.01
C PRO A 415 -10.36 9.04 5.05
N THR A 416 -9.45 9.55 5.87
CA THR A 416 -9.22 10.99 5.98
C THR A 416 -8.08 11.47 5.09
N LEU A 417 -7.48 10.58 4.30
CA LEU A 417 -6.44 10.89 3.33
C LEU A 417 -6.98 10.69 1.90
N VAL A 418 -7.32 11.81 1.27
CA VAL A 418 -8.05 11.85 0.00
C VAL A 418 -7.17 12.46 -1.09
N HIS A 419 -7.03 11.77 -2.21
CA HIS A 419 -6.42 12.30 -3.43
C HIS A 419 -7.51 12.99 -4.26
N ILE A 420 -7.45 14.32 -4.34
CA ILE A 420 -8.41 15.10 -5.14
C ILE A 420 -8.21 14.77 -6.62
N TYR A 421 -9.32 14.63 -7.34
CA TYR A 421 -9.26 14.45 -8.78
C TYR A 421 -8.56 15.63 -9.46
N HIS A 422 -7.64 15.32 -10.36
CA HIS A 422 -7.07 16.25 -11.33
C HIS A 422 -6.96 15.57 -12.69
N ASP A 423 -6.98 16.35 -13.76
CA ASP A 423 -6.79 15.82 -15.11
C ASP A 423 -5.41 15.17 -15.23
N ILE A 424 -5.37 13.94 -15.77
CA ILE A 424 -4.14 13.18 -15.98
C ILE A 424 -3.75 13.25 -17.46
N SER A 425 -2.59 13.85 -17.72
CA SER A 425 -1.94 13.83 -19.04
C SER A 425 -0.78 12.83 -19.01
N CYS A 426 -0.83 11.84 -19.90
CA CYS A 426 0.22 10.83 -20.01
C CYS A 426 1.18 11.22 -21.12
N ASP A 427 2.43 11.52 -20.76
CA ASP A 427 3.47 11.84 -21.72
C ASP A 427 3.82 10.59 -22.56
N VAL A 428 3.73 10.73 -23.88
CA VAL A 428 3.99 9.67 -24.85
C VAL A 428 5.48 9.31 -24.95
N GLN A 429 6.36 10.12 -24.37
CA GLN A 429 7.80 9.86 -24.29
C GLN A 429 8.18 9.00 -23.07
N LEU A 430 7.23 8.66 -22.19
CA LEU A 430 7.47 7.75 -21.08
C LEU A 430 7.80 6.34 -21.59
N ASP A 431 8.61 5.61 -20.82
CA ASP A 431 8.86 4.21 -21.10
C ASP A 431 7.54 3.42 -21.11
N PRO A 432 7.40 2.36 -21.93
CA PRO A 432 6.13 1.66 -22.09
C PRO A 432 5.45 1.21 -20.78
N PRO A 433 6.17 0.72 -19.75
CA PRO A 433 5.55 0.40 -18.47
C PRO A 433 4.97 1.63 -17.75
N GLN A 434 5.70 2.74 -17.70
CA GLN A 434 5.26 3.99 -17.08
C GLN A 434 4.05 4.59 -17.81
N TYR A 435 4.09 4.60 -19.15
CA TYR A 435 2.99 5.08 -19.97
C TYR A 435 1.70 4.28 -19.72
N ASN A 436 1.80 2.94 -19.71
CA ASN A 436 0.65 2.08 -19.42
C ASN A 436 0.11 2.25 -18.00
N MET A 437 0.98 2.44 -17.00
CA MET A 437 0.56 2.77 -15.64
C MET A 437 -0.18 4.11 -15.56
N CYS A 438 0.29 5.12 -16.29
CA CYS A 438 -0.38 6.41 -16.37
C CYS A 438 -1.78 6.26 -17.00
N LEU A 439 -1.88 5.56 -18.14
CA LEU A 439 -3.16 5.30 -18.80
C LEU A 439 -4.13 4.54 -17.90
N GLY A 440 -3.64 3.53 -17.18
CA GLY A 440 -4.44 2.77 -16.20
C GLY A 440 -4.95 3.66 -15.07
N THR A 441 -4.09 4.52 -14.52
CA THR A 441 -4.48 5.49 -13.48
C THR A 441 -5.52 6.48 -14.00
N LYS A 442 -5.34 6.98 -15.22
CA LYS A 442 -6.30 7.87 -15.88
C LYS A 442 -7.65 7.17 -16.06
N ALA A 443 -7.68 5.96 -16.59
CA ALA A 443 -8.90 5.19 -16.80
C ALA A 443 -9.64 4.94 -15.49
N ASN A 444 -8.92 4.52 -14.44
CA ASN A 444 -9.50 4.28 -13.12
C ASN A 444 -10.06 5.55 -12.46
N SER A 445 -9.61 6.74 -12.85
CA SER A 445 -10.12 8.00 -12.30
C SER A 445 -11.39 8.53 -12.98
N LEU A 446 -11.88 7.89 -14.06
CA LEU A 446 -12.98 8.45 -14.85
C LEU A 446 -14.35 8.32 -14.19
N GLY A 447 -14.55 7.34 -13.32
CA GLY A 447 -15.86 7.05 -12.73
C GLY A 447 -15.99 5.62 -12.22
N SER A 448 -17.09 5.39 -11.49
CA SER A 448 -17.46 4.06 -10.98
C SER A 448 -17.75 3.08 -12.12
N THR A 449 -17.63 1.78 -11.83
CA THR A 449 -18.04 0.73 -12.79
C THR A 449 -19.48 0.94 -13.23
N ARG A 450 -20.37 1.25 -12.28
CA ARG A 450 -21.77 1.56 -12.56
C ARG A 450 -21.94 2.74 -13.51
N LEU A 451 -21.23 3.86 -13.27
CA LEU A 451 -21.28 5.01 -14.17
C LEU A 451 -20.80 4.64 -15.58
N MET A 452 -19.74 3.83 -15.69
CA MET A 452 -19.24 3.37 -16.98
C MET A 452 -20.27 2.48 -17.70
N GLU A 453 -20.94 1.59 -16.99
CA GLU A 453 -22.04 0.78 -17.54
C GLU A 453 -23.19 1.65 -18.04
N GLU A 454 -23.65 2.60 -17.23
CA GLU A 454 -24.71 3.54 -17.61
C GLU A 454 -24.33 4.36 -18.85
N LEU A 455 -23.12 4.93 -18.89
CA LEU A 455 -22.61 5.67 -20.05
C LEU A 455 -22.47 4.78 -21.29
N PHE A 456 -22.10 3.51 -21.12
CA PHE A 456 -21.98 2.57 -22.22
C PHE A 456 -23.34 2.19 -22.80
N PHE A 457 -24.28 1.77 -21.95
CA PHE A 457 -25.63 1.34 -22.36
C PHE A 457 -26.46 2.47 -22.97
N ASN A 458 -26.32 3.69 -22.44
CA ASN A 458 -27.06 4.84 -22.93
C ASN A 458 -26.54 5.39 -24.28
N ASN A 459 -25.42 4.86 -24.79
CA ASN A 459 -24.88 5.24 -26.09
C ASN A 459 -25.08 4.13 -27.12
N ARG A 460 -26.05 4.32 -28.02
CA ARG A 460 -26.37 3.35 -29.08
C ARG A 460 -25.18 3.00 -29.97
N GLN A 461 -24.26 3.94 -30.22
CA GLN A 461 -23.07 3.67 -31.03
C GLN A 461 -22.14 2.63 -30.38
N ASN A 462 -22.04 2.63 -29.05
CA ASN A 462 -21.26 1.63 -28.32
C ASN A 462 -21.88 0.23 -28.45
N ILE A 463 -23.21 0.15 -28.39
CA ILE A 463 -23.96 -1.10 -28.57
C ILE A 463 -23.82 -1.63 -29.99
N ASP A 464 -23.94 -0.77 -31.00
CA ASP A 464 -23.78 -1.13 -32.40
C ASP A 464 -22.33 -1.61 -32.65
N PHE A 465 -21.33 -0.90 -32.12
CA PHE A 465 -19.92 -1.27 -32.21
C PHE A 465 -19.63 -2.65 -31.60
N ILE A 466 -20.09 -2.92 -30.37
CA ILE A 466 -19.79 -4.21 -29.71
C ILE A 466 -20.51 -5.37 -30.40
N THR A 467 -21.70 -5.13 -30.95
CA THR A 467 -22.45 -6.13 -31.72
C THR A 467 -21.68 -6.51 -32.97
N GLU A 468 -21.20 -5.53 -33.73
CA GLU A 468 -20.41 -5.75 -34.94
C GLU A 468 -19.05 -6.39 -34.63
N PHE A 469 -18.35 -5.93 -33.59
CA PHE A 469 -17.09 -6.52 -33.13
C PHE A 469 -17.24 -8.00 -32.77
N ASN A 470 -18.29 -8.35 -32.02
CA ASN A 470 -18.56 -9.73 -31.67
C ASN A 470 -18.91 -10.56 -32.91
N ARG A 471 -19.69 -10.02 -33.85
CA ARG A 471 -19.99 -10.68 -35.13
C ARG A 471 -18.71 -11.03 -35.91
N GLN A 472 -17.79 -10.08 -36.04
CA GLN A 472 -16.50 -10.29 -36.71
C GLN A 472 -15.62 -11.30 -35.97
N LYS A 473 -15.59 -11.25 -34.63
CA LYS A 473 -14.86 -12.22 -33.80
C LYS A 473 -15.38 -13.65 -33.94
N HIS A 474 -16.69 -13.82 -34.14
CA HIS A 474 -17.29 -15.13 -34.42
C HIS A 474 -17.00 -15.62 -35.83
N GLN A 475 -16.83 -14.73 -36.81
CA GLN A 475 -16.49 -15.07 -38.19
C GLN A 475 -15.00 -15.38 -38.39
N SER A 476 -14.14 -14.91 -37.48
CA SER A 476 -12.68 -15.13 -37.49
C SER A 476 -12.22 -16.32 -36.64
N ARG A 477 -13.15 -17.01 -35.99
CA ARG A 477 -12.95 -18.30 -35.31
C ARG A 477 -13.51 -19.42 -36.16
#